data_AF-A0A1Q7B1U1-F1
#
_entry.id   AF-A0A1Q7B1U1-F1
#
_cell.length_a   1.000
_cell.length_b   1.000
_cell.length_c   1.000
_cell.angle_alpha   90.00
_cell.angle_beta   90.00
_cell.angle_gamma   90.00
#
_symmetry.space_group_name_H-M   'P 1'
#
loop_
_entity.id
_entity.type
_entity.pdbx_description
1 polymer ?
#
loop_
_entity_poly.entity_id
_entity_poly.type
_entity_poly.pdbx_seq_one_letter_code
_entity_poly.pdbx_strand_id
1 'polypeptide(L)'
;MGATLQMASEKRAYTLTDIGTYLAWKSRVELVALVEGDPELYNVYHVLEPNPKNAPRINVAGGRAFADFMVDTATQRLIGDFGRTRFGRPLFVPDAGKVDRW
;
A
#
# COMPACT_ATOMS: atom_id res chain seq x y z
N MET A 1 5.63 -3.63 12.00
CA MET A 1 6.48 -4.56 11.22
C MET A 1 7.99 -4.38 11.42
N GLY A 2 8.54 -3.18 11.68
CA GLY A 2 10.00 -2.99 11.85
C GLY A 2 10.68 -3.91 12.89
N ALA A 3 10.09 -4.04 14.09
CA ALA A 3 10.59 -4.96 15.10
C ALA A 3 10.55 -6.44 14.66
N THR A 4 9.56 -6.83 13.85
CA THR A 4 9.47 -8.18 13.26
C THR A 4 10.62 -8.43 12.29
N LEU A 5 10.96 -7.46 11.44
CA LEU A 5 12.11 -7.54 10.54
C LEU A 5 13.42 -7.65 11.31
N GLN A 6 13.59 -6.85 12.35
CA GLN A 6 14.78 -6.92 13.20
C GLN A 6 14.93 -8.30 13.85
N MET A 7 13.86 -8.82 14.46
CA MET A 7 13.88 -10.14 15.08
C MET A 7 14.15 -11.26 14.07
N ALA A 8 13.55 -11.20 12.88
CA ALA A 8 13.79 -12.18 11.82
C ALA A 8 15.26 -12.12 11.35
N SER A 9 15.84 -10.93 11.24
CA SER A 9 17.27 -10.75 10.93
C SER A 9 18.16 -11.39 12.01
N GLU A 10 17.94 -11.06 13.28
CA GLU A 10 18.72 -11.58 14.42
C GLU A 10 18.62 -13.11 14.55
N LYS A 11 17.44 -13.67 14.25
CA LYS A 11 17.20 -15.12 14.32
C LYS A 11 17.58 -15.87 13.04
N ARG A 12 17.98 -15.17 11.97
CA ARG A 12 18.17 -15.74 10.63
C ARG A 12 16.94 -16.53 10.16
N ALA A 13 15.76 -15.93 10.34
CA ALA A 13 14.47 -16.51 10.02
C ALA A 13 13.80 -15.79 8.85
N TYR A 14 12.70 -16.36 8.36
CA TYR A 14 11.84 -15.75 7.34
C TYR A 14 10.71 -14.95 7.99
N THR A 15 10.26 -13.89 7.31
CA THR A 15 9.04 -13.16 7.66
C THR A 15 8.41 -12.58 6.41
N LEU A 16 7.08 -12.44 6.42
CA LEU A 16 6.36 -11.62 5.47
C LEU A 16 6.37 -10.16 5.95
N THR A 17 6.50 -9.21 5.03
CA THR A 17 6.41 -7.76 5.30
C THR A 17 5.94 -7.02 4.06
N ASP A 18 5.38 -5.82 4.23
CA ASP A 18 5.15 -4.91 3.11
C ASP A 18 6.45 -4.27 2.62
N ILE A 19 6.47 -3.88 1.34
CA ILE A 19 7.66 -3.31 0.67
C ILE A 19 8.08 -1.96 1.28
N GLY A 20 7.13 -1.15 1.77
CA GLY A 20 7.43 0.14 2.38
C GLY A 20 8.22 -0.01 3.67
N THR A 21 7.79 -0.91 4.56
CA THR A 21 8.52 -1.26 5.77
C THR A 21 9.89 -1.85 5.42
N TYR A 22 9.98 -2.78 4.46
CA TYR A 22 11.26 -3.38 4.07
C TYR A 22 12.25 -2.31 3.60
N LEU A 23 11.87 -1.44 2.66
CA LEU A 23 12.76 -0.39 2.13
C LEU A 23 13.17 0.62 3.20
N ALA A 24 12.30 0.93 4.16
CA ALA A 24 12.64 1.82 5.29
C ALA A 24 13.64 1.19 6.28
N TRP A 25 13.68 -0.15 6.38
CA TRP A 25 14.54 -0.89 7.30
C TRP A 25 15.72 -1.59 6.62
N LYS A 26 15.80 -1.59 5.29
CA LYS A 26 16.79 -2.35 4.51
C LYS A 26 18.24 -2.12 4.93
N SER A 27 18.59 -0.92 5.40
CA SER A 27 19.94 -0.61 5.89
C SER A 27 20.22 -1.06 7.34
N ARG A 28 19.20 -1.57 8.05
CA ARG A 28 19.26 -1.94 9.48
C ARG A 28 19.16 -3.45 9.71
N VAL A 29 18.91 -4.23 8.67
CA VAL A 29 18.71 -5.69 8.73
C VAL A 29 19.52 -6.37 7.65
N GLU A 30 19.88 -7.64 7.87
CA GLU A 30 20.59 -8.48 6.90
C GLU A 30 19.63 -9.31 6.03
N LEU A 31 18.33 -8.99 6.06
CA LEU A 31 17.30 -9.69 5.31
C LEU A 31 17.29 -9.26 3.83
N VAL A 32 17.15 -10.26 2.95
CA VAL A 32 16.95 -10.08 1.51
C VAL A 32 15.53 -10.50 1.12
N ALA A 33 14.97 -9.84 0.12
CA ALA A 33 13.71 -10.28 -0.48
C ALA A 33 13.96 -11.58 -1.26
N LEU A 34 13.24 -12.64 -0.89
CA LEU A 34 13.32 -13.94 -1.57
C LEU A 34 12.15 -14.18 -2.53
N VAL A 35 11.00 -13.59 -2.23
CA VAL A 35 9.78 -13.64 -3.04
C VAL A 35 9.19 -12.23 -3.07
N GLU A 36 8.94 -11.70 -4.26
CA GLU A 36 8.21 -10.45 -4.48
C GLU A 36 7.44 -10.50 -5.82
N GLY A 37 6.36 -9.73 -5.92
CA GLY A 37 5.61 -9.57 -7.19
C GLY A 37 4.55 -10.63 -7.48
N ASP A 38 4.44 -11.67 -6.65
CA ASP A 38 3.36 -12.66 -6.76
C ASP A 38 1.98 -12.01 -6.53
N PRO A 39 0.97 -12.26 -7.38
CA PRO A 39 -0.38 -11.74 -7.20
C PRO A 39 -1.03 -12.07 -5.85
N GLU A 40 -0.69 -13.20 -5.22
CA GLU A 40 -1.19 -13.56 -3.88
C GLU A 40 -0.67 -12.60 -2.79
N LEU A 41 0.41 -11.86 -3.08
CA LEU A 41 0.99 -10.87 -2.18
C LEU A 41 0.46 -9.45 -2.42
N TYR A 42 -0.49 -9.27 -3.35
CA TYR A 42 -1.05 -7.95 -3.62
C TYR A 42 -1.92 -7.51 -2.44
N ASN A 43 -1.55 -6.36 -1.87
CA ASN A 43 -2.33 -5.68 -0.84
C ASN A 43 -3.12 -4.54 -1.48
N VAL A 44 -4.30 -4.87 -2.02
CA VAL A 44 -5.18 -3.93 -2.74
C VAL A 44 -5.93 -3.03 -1.73
N TYR A 45 -6.02 -1.75 -2.05
CA TYR A 45 -6.69 -0.75 -1.21
C TYR A 45 -7.98 -0.28 -1.89
N HIS A 46 -9.08 -0.27 -1.13
CA HIS A 46 -10.37 0.27 -1.57
C HIS A 46 -10.74 1.50 -0.76
N VAL A 47 -11.40 2.46 -1.41
CA VAL A 47 -12.07 3.59 -0.76
C VAL A 47 -13.54 3.25 -0.63
N LEU A 48 -14.07 3.26 0.59
CA LEU A 48 -15.46 2.91 0.87
C LEU A 48 -16.23 4.15 1.32
N GLU A 49 -17.29 4.47 0.59
CA GLU A 49 -18.24 5.52 0.97
C GLU A 49 -19.21 4.97 2.03
N PRO A 50 -19.25 5.52 3.26
CA PRO A 50 -20.15 5.03 4.29
C PRO A 50 -21.61 5.24 3.90
N ASN A 51 -22.46 4.24 4.19
CA ASN A 51 -23.90 4.36 3.94
C ASN A 51 -24.51 5.51 4.77
N PRO A 52 -25.14 6.52 4.13
CA PRO A 52 -25.69 7.68 4.84
C PRO A 52 -26.78 7.34 5.84
N LYS A 53 -27.43 6.17 5.70
CA LYS A 53 -28.44 5.69 6.65
C LYS A 53 -27.84 5.29 8.01
N ASN A 54 -26.53 5.06 8.08
CA ASN A 54 -25.88 4.57 9.30
C ASN A 54 -25.63 5.68 10.34
N ALA A 55 -25.54 6.95 9.92
CA ALA A 55 -25.41 8.08 10.86
C ALA A 55 -25.75 9.43 10.19
N PRO A 56 -26.44 10.35 10.90
CA PRO A 56 -26.88 11.63 10.34
C PRO A 56 -25.74 12.64 10.10
N ARG A 57 -24.54 12.39 10.65
CA ARG A 57 -23.36 13.27 10.50
C ARG A 57 -22.43 12.86 9.37
N ILE A 58 -22.79 11.84 8.58
CA ILE A 58 -21.96 11.39 7.45
C ILE A 58 -21.92 12.49 6.38
N ASN A 59 -20.71 12.95 6.05
CA ASN A 59 -20.51 13.89 4.97
C ASN A 59 -20.47 13.16 3.62
N VAL A 60 -21.65 12.91 3.06
CA VAL A 60 -21.80 12.18 1.79
C VAL A 60 -21.07 12.88 0.65
N ALA A 61 -21.24 14.20 0.53
CA ALA A 61 -20.63 14.97 -0.56
C ALA A 61 -19.09 14.92 -0.48
N GLY A 62 -18.53 15.08 0.73
CA GLY A 62 -17.08 14.99 0.94
C GLY A 62 -16.53 13.59 0.73
N GLY A 63 -17.25 12.55 1.16
CA GLY A 63 -16.89 11.16 0.90
C GLY A 63 -16.81 10.85 -0.60
N ARG A 64 -17.81 11.33 -1.35
CA ARG A 64 -17.85 11.17 -2.81
C ARG A 64 -16.73 11.91 -3.51
N ALA A 65 -16.52 13.18 -3.16
CA ALA A 65 -15.43 13.97 -3.72
C ALA A 65 -14.06 13.33 -3.47
N PHE A 66 -13.85 12.72 -2.29
CA PHE A 66 -12.62 11.99 -2.00
C PHE A 66 -12.50 10.69 -2.81
N ALA A 67 -13.57 9.91 -2.92
CA ALA A 67 -13.57 8.68 -3.73
C ALA A 67 -13.25 8.99 -5.20
N ASP A 68 -13.90 10.01 -5.78
CA ASP A 68 -13.65 10.46 -7.15
C ASP A 68 -12.21 10.98 -7.32
N PHE A 69 -11.70 11.75 -6.35
CA PHE A 69 -10.30 12.20 -6.34
C PHE A 69 -9.32 11.03 -6.35
N MET A 70 -9.55 10.00 -5.53
CA MET A 70 -8.63 8.87 -5.40
C MET A 70 -8.54 8.04 -6.69
N VAL A 71 -9.60 7.96 -7.49
CA VAL A 71 -9.60 7.22 -8.77
C VAL A 71 -9.25 8.09 -9.98
N ASP A 72 -9.12 9.41 -9.82
CA ASP A 72 -8.73 10.30 -10.91
C ASP A 72 -7.36 9.94 -11.52
N THR A 73 -7.22 10.16 -12.82
CA THR A 73 -6.00 9.79 -13.55
C THR A 73 -4.76 10.52 -13.04
N ALA A 74 -4.87 11.79 -12.66
CA ALA A 74 -3.74 12.55 -12.12
C ALA A 74 -3.33 12.04 -10.73
N THR A 75 -4.31 11.70 -9.89
CA THR A 75 -4.07 11.12 -8.56
C THR A 75 -3.43 9.74 -8.67
N GLN A 76 -3.92 8.88 -9.57
CA GLN A 76 -3.33 7.56 -9.82
C GLN A 76 -1.87 7.67 -10.29
N ARG A 77 -1.53 8.67 -11.12
CA ARG A 77 -0.12 8.95 -11.49
C ARG A 77 0.71 9.35 -10.27
N LEU A 78 0.20 10.26 -9.43
CA LEU A 78 0.87 10.67 -8.19
C LEU A 78 1.16 9.46 -7.28
N ILE A 79 0.18 8.57 -7.12
CA ILE A 79 0.33 7.32 -6.35
C ILE A 79 1.46 6.45 -6.94
N GLY A 80 1.48 6.29 -8.26
CA GLY A 80 2.50 5.49 -8.96
C GLY A 80 3.90 6.11 -8.99
N ASP A 81 4.03 7.39 -8.64
CA ASP A 81 5.32 8.09 -8.51
C ASP A 81 5.80 8.20 -7.06
N PHE A 82 4.91 7.95 -6.10
CA PHE A 82 5.22 8.04 -4.70
C PHE A 82 6.35 7.08 -4.29
N GLY A 83 7.38 7.63 -3.65
CA GLY A 83 8.53 6.88 -3.13
C GLY A 83 9.70 6.73 -4.09
N ARG A 84 9.54 6.98 -5.40
CA ARG A 84 10.62 6.81 -6.40
C ARG A 84 11.90 7.53 -6.02
N THR A 85 11.83 8.83 -5.71
CA THR A 85 13.00 9.66 -5.36
C THR A 85 13.72 9.16 -4.11
N ARG A 86 12.98 8.64 -3.13
CA ARG A 86 13.55 8.24 -1.83
C ARG A 86 14.09 6.80 -1.83
N PHE A 87 13.43 5.90 -2.56
CA PHE A 87 13.69 4.46 -2.47
C PHE A 87 14.14 3.84 -3.80
N GLY A 88 14.26 4.61 -4.87
CA GLY A 88 14.65 4.13 -6.20
C GLY A 88 13.56 3.34 -6.94
N ARG A 89 12.40 3.12 -6.32
CA ARG A 89 11.24 2.41 -6.88
C ARG A 89 9.93 2.99 -6.32
N PRO A 90 8.80 2.85 -7.03
CA PRO A 90 7.50 3.24 -6.48
C PRO A 90 7.12 2.33 -5.30
N LEU A 91 6.40 2.89 -4.34
CA LEU A 91 5.87 2.15 -3.19
C LEU A 91 4.48 1.55 -3.46
N PHE A 92 3.73 2.18 -4.36
CA PHE A 92 2.37 1.77 -4.71
C PHE A 92 2.24 1.61 -6.22
N VAL A 93 1.35 0.71 -6.63
CA VAL A 93 1.02 0.48 -8.04
C VAL A 93 -0.42 0.98 -8.26
N PRO A 94 -0.66 1.89 -9.21
CA PRO A 94 -2.00 2.37 -9.52
C PRO A 94 -2.91 1.24 -9.99
N ASP A 95 -4.13 1.21 -9.47
CA ASP A 95 -5.05 0.07 -9.65
C ASP A 95 -6.50 0.47 -9.97
N ALA A 96 -6.83 1.76 -9.91
CA ALA A 96 -8.19 2.22 -10.17
C ALA A 96 -8.69 1.78 -11.56
N GLY A 97 -9.93 1.27 -11.60
CA GLY A 97 -10.60 0.83 -12.82
C GLY A 97 -10.17 -0.55 -13.34
N LYS A 98 -9.26 -1.24 -12.65
CA LYS A 98 -8.91 -2.63 -12.98
C LYS A 98 -9.89 -3.59 -12.33
N VAL A 99 -10.07 -4.73 -12.99
CA VAL A 99 -10.83 -5.85 -12.41
C VAL A 99 -9.93 -6.57 -11.43
N ASP A 100 -10.44 -6.73 -10.23
CA ASP A 100 -9.85 -7.54 -9.19
C ASP A 100 -9.70 -9.00 -9.66
N ARG A 101 -8.48 -9.54 -9.62
CA ARG A 101 -8.13 -10.86 -10.22
C ARG A 101 -7.99 -12.01 -9.22
N TRP A 102 -8.59 -11.91 -8.05
CA TRP A 102 -8.58 -12.98 -7.04
C TRP A 102 -9.60 -14.08 -7.32
#